data_AF-A0A6I2U2S2-F1
#
_entry.id   AF-A0A6I2U2S2-F1
#
_cell.length_a   1.000
_cell.length_b   1.000
_cell.length_c   1.000
_cell.angle_alpha   90.00
_cell.angle_beta   90.00
_cell.angle_gamma   90.00
#
_symmetry.space_group_name_H-M   'P 1'
#
loop_
_entity.id
_entity.type
_entity.pdbx_description
1 polymer ?
#
loop_
_entity_poly.entity_id
_entity_poly.type
_entity_poly.pdbx_seq_one_letter_code
_entity_poly.pdbx_strand_id
1 'polypeptide(L)'
;MVDLFTGLWYHKIILEWLEHKNMKKKNVILSIILIIAVLFIGYRVYDAAFPVAKSLEPFTDYPDVGDVLTVTISTPDGESTGVYGFASLIMQIQQVEPTRKASVNDTPSAEFYYKVAVATENKAYNYFVYEEKGQVYLEIPYLGIYKGQYNTGSSSLMEIIPDLIAKYPAG
;
A
#
# COMPACT_ATOMS: atom_id res chain seq x y z
N MET A 1 -30.09 9.51 -10.89
CA MET A 1 -31.00 10.65 -11.13
C MET A 1 -30.30 11.88 -10.56
N VAL A 2 -29.24 12.34 -11.23
CA VAL A 2 -28.45 13.53 -10.89
C VAL A 2 -28.68 14.52 -12.01
N ASP A 3 -29.14 15.69 -11.63
CA ASP A 3 -29.98 16.57 -12.39
C ASP A 3 -29.35 17.17 -13.67
N LEU A 4 -30.08 16.98 -14.77
CA LEU A 4 -30.02 17.79 -16.01
C LEU A 4 -30.21 19.31 -15.76
N PHE A 5 -30.61 19.73 -14.55
CA PHE A 5 -30.75 21.13 -14.17
C PHE A 5 -29.43 21.88 -13.96
N THR A 6 -28.34 21.18 -13.61
CA THR A 6 -27.05 21.85 -13.35
C THR A 6 -26.43 22.43 -14.63
N GLY A 7 -26.49 21.70 -15.74
CA GLY A 7 -25.93 22.14 -17.03
C GLY A 7 -26.62 23.38 -17.63
N LEU A 8 -27.94 23.49 -17.48
CA LEU A 8 -28.71 24.64 -17.99
C LEU A 8 -28.47 25.92 -17.19
N TRP A 9 -28.23 25.81 -15.88
CA TRP A 9 -27.94 26.96 -15.02
C TRP A 9 -26.56 27.57 -15.34
N TYR A 10 -25.53 26.73 -15.49
CA TYR A 10 -24.21 27.18 -15.94
C TYR A 10 -24.26 27.79 -17.34
N HIS A 11 -25.03 27.20 -18.26
CA HIS A 11 -25.18 27.73 -19.61
C HIS A 11 -25.80 29.13 -19.62
N LYS A 12 -26.83 29.37 -18.78
CA LYS A 12 -27.50 30.67 -18.68
C LYS A 12 -26.58 31.77 -18.11
N ILE A 13 -25.81 31.45 -17.06
CA ILE A 13 -24.85 32.39 -16.46
C ILE A 13 -23.73 32.76 -17.44
N ILE A 14 -23.23 31.77 -18.19
CA ILE A 14 -22.21 32.00 -19.21
C ILE A 14 -22.76 32.91 -20.30
N LEU A 15 -24.01 32.73 -20.74
CA LEU A 15 -24.65 33.58 -21.75
C LEU A 15 -24.91 35.01 -21.25
N GLU A 16 -25.38 35.19 -20.02
CA GLU A 16 -25.59 36.52 -19.42
C GLU A 16 -24.26 37.28 -19.23
N TRP A 17 -23.20 36.59 -18.81
CA TRP A 17 -21.86 37.18 -18.70
C TRP A 17 -21.26 37.55 -20.07
N LEU A 18 -21.63 36.81 -21.13
CA LEU A 18 -21.26 37.08 -22.51
C LEU A 18 -22.00 38.24 -23.15
N GLU A 19 -23.19 38.58 -22.65
CA GLU A 19 -24.00 39.69 -23.16
C GLU A 19 -23.56 41.02 -22.55
N HIS A 20 -23.17 41.03 -21.27
CA HIS A 20 -22.70 42.22 -20.56
C HIS A 20 -21.29 42.68 -20.99
N LYS A 21 -20.52 41.79 -21.62
CA LYS A 21 -19.18 42.08 -22.14
C LYS A 21 -19.29 41.96 -23.65
N ASN A 22 -19.09 43.03 -24.42
CA ASN A 22 -19.21 43.07 -25.89
C ASN A 22 -18.14 42.19 -26.60
N MET A 23 -18.14 40.89 -26.30
CA MET A 23 -17.13 39.90 -26.63
C MET A 23 -17.74 38.99 -27.70
N LYS A 24 -17.15 39.01 -28.89
CA LYS A 24 -17.56 38.13 -29.98
C LYS A 24 -17.46 36.68 -29.50
N LYS A 25 -18.50 35.84 -29.73
CA LYS A 25 -18.55 34.41 -29.34
C LYS A 25 -17.26 33.64 -29.70
N LYS A 26 -16.61 33.99 -30.82
CA LYS A 26 -15.31 33.44 -31.25
C LYS A 26 -14.16 33.68 -30.25
N ASN A 27 -14.10 34.85 -29.61
CA ASN A 27 -13.04 35.21 -28.66
C ASN A 27 -13.16 34.42 -27.35
N VAL A 28 -14.38 34.05 -26.99
CA VAL A 28 -14.68 33.30 -25.77
C VAL A 28 -14.29 31.84 -25.95
N ILE A 29 -14.63 31.26 -27.10
CA ILE A 29 -14.18 29.91 -27.48
C ILE A 29 -12.64 29.84 -27.47
N LEU A 30 -11.98 30.86 -28.03
CA LEU A 30 -10.51 30.93 -28.04
C LEU A 30 -9.92 30.97 -26.61
N SER A 31 -10.53 31.74 -25.72
CA SER A 31 -10.10 31.83 -24.32
C SER A 31 -10.26 30.51 -23.57
N ILE A 32 -11.33 29.76 -23.82
CA ILE A 32 -11.56 28.45 -23.18
C ILE A 32 -10.51 27.45 -23.65
N ILE A 33 -10.23 27.41 -24.96
CA ILE A 33 -9.19 26.55 -25.53
C ILE A 33 -7.82 26.86 -24.90
N LEU A 34 -7.50 28.14 -24.72
CA LEU A 34 -6.25 28.56 -24.07
C LEU A 34 -6.16 28.05 -22.62
N ILE A 35 -7.24 28.18 -21.85
CA ILE A 35 -7.30 27.70 -20.46
C ILE A 35 -7.09 26.18 -20.41
N ILE A 36 -7.77 25.42 -21.27
CA ILE A 36 -7.62 23.96 -21.33
C ILE A 36 -6.19 23.58 -21.71
N ALA A 37 -5.58 24.28 -22.67
CA ALA A 37 -4.19 24.04 -23.06
C ALA A 37 -3.22 24.28 -21.90
N VAL A 38 -3.40 25.37 -21.13
CA VAL A 38 -2.60 25.67 -19.95
C VAL A 38 -2.77 24.60 -18.87
N LEU A 39 -4.01 24.16 -18.60
CA LEU A 39 -4.27 23.08 -17.64
C LEU A 39 -3.64 21.75 -18.09
N PHE A 40 -3.69 21.43 -19.38
CA PHE A 40 -3.10 20.21 -19.92
C PHE A 40 -1.58 20.24 -19.80
N ILE A 41 -0.93 21.36 -20.14
CA ILE A 41 0.52 21.54 -19.96
C ILE A 41 0.88 21.45 -18.48
N GLY A 42 0.12 22.12 -17.60
CA GLY A 42 0.30 22.05 -16.15
C GLY A 42 0.20 20.63 -15.62
N TYR A 43 -0.79 19.86 -16.07
CA TYR A 43 -0.94 18.44 -15.73
C TYR A 43 0.27 17.61 -16.16
N ARG A 44 0.76 17.81 -17.40
CA ARG A 44 1.95 17.10 -17.90
C ARG A 44 3.20 17.40 -17.08
N VAL A 45 3.41 18.66 -16.71
CA VAL A 45 4.56 19.07 -15.87
C VAL A 45 4.43 18.52 -14.46
N TYR A 46 3.24 18.57 -13.87
CA TYR A 46 2.96 18.01 -12.56
C TYR A 46 3.24 16.50 -12.50
N ASP A 47 2.72 15.74 -13.46
CA ASP A 47 2.93 14.29 -13.56
C ASP A 47 4.41 13.93 -13.79
N ALA A 48 5.16 14.75 -14.54
CA ALA A 48 6.60 14.56 -14.73
C ALA A 48 7.42 14.87 -13.48
N ALA A 49 7.03 15.89 -12.70
CA ALA A 49 7.73 16.29 -11.47
C ALA A 49 7.35 15.42 -10.26
N PHE A 50 6.12 14.91 -10.23
CA PHE A 50 5.57 14.09 -9.16
C PHE A 50 4.93 12.82 -9.74
N PRO A 51 5.74 11.93 -10.34
CA PRO A 51 5.21 10.70 -10.92
C PRO A 51 4.48 9.89 -9.85
N VAL A 52 3.29 9.40 -10.19
CA VAL A 52 2.56 8.46 -9.33
C VAL A 52 3.47 7.27 -9.04
N ALA A 53 3.71 6.99 -7.76
CA ALA A 53 4.59 5.88 -7.35
C ALA A 53 4.15 4.58 -8.03
N LYS A 54 5.06 3.97 -8.80
CA LYS A 54 4.88 2.65 -9.40
C LYS A 54 4.60 1.67 -8.26
N SER A 55 3.60 0.79 -8.42
CA SER A 55 3.39 -0.31 -7.47
C SER A 55 4.68 -1.10 -7.37
N LEU A 56 5.06 -1.50 -6.16
CA LEU A 56 6.16 -2.44 -6.00
C LEU A 56 5.83 -3.72 -6.77
N GLU A 57 6.86 -4.35 -7.31
CA GLU A 57 6.68 -5.66 -7.92
C GLU A 57 6.44 -6.69 -6.80
N PRO A 58 5.62 -7.73 -7.05
CA PRO A 58 5.51 -8.84 -6.10
C PRO A 58 6.90 -9.38 -5.78
N PHE A 59 7.22 -9.56 -4.49
CA PHE A 59 8.49 -10.17 -4.15
C PHE A 59 8.41 -11.68 -4.40
N THR A 60 9.35 -12.21 -5.17
CA THR A 60 9.39 -13.63 -5.58
C THR A 60 10.40 -14.45 -4.78
N ASP A 61 11.15 -13.79 -3.90
CA ASP A 61 12.20 -14.38 -3.07
C ASP A 61 11.68 -14.54 -1.64
N TYR A 62 10.86 -15.57 -1.45
CA TYR A 62 10.40 -16.08 -0.16
C TYR A 62 10.88 -17.52 0.04
N PRO A 63 11.02 -18.00 1.29
CA PRO A 63 11.36 -19.38 1.54
C PRO A 63 10.20 -20.32 1.17
N ASP A 64 10.52 -21.50 0.63
CA ASP A 64 9.60 -22.64 0.61
C ASP A 64 9.47 -23.21 2.03
N VAL A 65 8.28 -23.62 2.43
CA VAL A 65 8.01 -24.27 3.72
C VAL A 65 8.94 -25.46 3.96
N GLY A 66 9.24 -26.23 2.90
CA GLY A 66 10.13 -27.40 2.98
C GLY A 66 11.58 -27.08 3.30
N ASP A 67 12.04 -25.86 2.99
CA ASP A 67 13.43 -25.43 3.14
C ASP A 67 13.69 -24.65 4.43
N VAL A 68 12.63 -24.35 5.20
CA VAL A 68 12.74 -23.61 6.46
C VAL A 68 13.27 -24.51 7.56
N LEU A 69 14.42 -24.12 8.12
CA LEU A 69 15.04 -24.80 9.26
C LEU A 69 14.50 -24.28 10.59
N THR A 70 14.42 -22.95 10.73
CA THR A 70 13.98 -22.31 11.97
C THR A 70 13.18 -21.06 11.69
N VAL A 71 12.15 -20.83 12.51
CA VAL A 71 11.44 -19.55 12.58
C VAL A 71 11.50 -19.01 13.99
N THR A 72 11.90 -17.76 14.12
CA THR A 72 11.93 -17.03 15.39
C THR A 72 11.09 -15.79 15.28
N ILE A 73 10.19 -15.59 16.24
CA ILE A 73 9.34 -14.42 16.32
C ILE A 73 9.79 -13.59 17.53
N SER A 74 9.96 -12.28 17.32
CA SER A 74 10.31 -11.35 18.40
C SER A 74 9.45 -10.11 18.40
N THR A 75 9.27 -9.53 19.58
CA THR A 75 8.57 -8.25 19.79
C THR A 75 9.57 -7.08 19.82
N PRO A 76 9.12 -5.82 19.75
CA PRO A 76 10.02 -4.67 19.80
C PRO A 76 10.77 -4.58 21.13
N ASP A 77 10.19 -5.13 22.21
CA ASP A 77 10.78 -5.16 23.55
C ASP A 77 11.91 -6.20 23.71
N GLY A 78 12.18 -6.99 22.67
CA GLY A 78 13.29 -7.95 22.62
C GLY A 78 12.93 -9.35 23.10
N GLU A 79 11.67 -9.61 23.48
CA GLU A 79 11.20 -10.98 23.72
C GLU A 79 11.26 -11.78 22.42
N SER A 80 11.74 -13.02 22.48
CA SER A 80 11.98 -13.84 21.30
C SER A 80 11.60 -15.29 21.57
N THR A 81 10.86 -15.88 20.62
CA THR A 81 10.30 -17.22 20.72
C THR A 81 10.59 -18.00 19.44
N GLY A 82 11.23 -19.16 19.58
CA GLY A 82 11.34 -20.14 18.49
C GLY A 82 10.01 -20.87 18.30
N VAL A 83 9.50 -20.92 17.08
CA VAL A 83 8.18 -21.51 16.80
C VAL A 83 8.27 -22.70 15.85
N TYR A 84 7.38 -23.67 16.04
CA TYR A 84 7.21 -24.84 15.17
C TYR A 84 5.83 -24.84 14.51
N GLY A 85 5.62 -25.62 13.45
CA GLY A 85 4.35 -25.63 12.72
C GLY A 85 4.06 -24.32 11.98
N PHE A 86 5.13 -23.61 11.58
CA PHE A 86 5.11 -22.31 10.92
C PHE A 86 4.60 -22.34 9.47
N ALA A 87 4.13 -23.48 8.96
CA ALA A 87 3.71 -23.64 7.58
C ALA A 87 2.61 -22.63 7.18
N SER A 88 1.60 -22.43 8.05
CA SER A 88 0.53 -21.45 7.82
C SER A 88 1.07 -20.02 7.76
N LEU A 89 2.02 -19.67 8.64
CA LEU A 89 2.69 -18.37 8.65
C LEU A 89 3.42 -18.10 7.32
N ILE A 90 4.25 -19.06 6.87
CA ILE A 90 5.01 -18.92 5.62
C ILE A 90 4.07 -18.88 4.41
N MET A 91 3.07 -19.74 4.33
CA MET A 91 2.07 -19.71 3.26
C MET A 91 1.32 -18.37 3.21
N GLN A 92 1.03 -17.77 4.37
CA GLN A 92 0.34 -16.49 4.42
C GLN A 92 1.24 -15.32 4.02
N ILE A 93 2.55 -15.38 4.32
CA ILE A 93 3.55 -14.42 3.83
C ILE A 93 3.62 -14.42 2.30
N GLN A 94 3.48 -15.58 1.65
CA GLN A 94 3.50 -15.71 0.19
C GLN A 94 2.27 -15.08 -0.51
N GLN A 95 1.19 -14.79 0.23
CA GLN A 95 -0.07 -14.28 -0.31
C GLN A 95 -0.25 -12.77 -0.16
N VAL A 96 0.77 -12.05 0.32
CA VAL A 96 0.69 -10.59 0.48
C VAL A 96 0.76 -9.88 -0.87
N GLU A 97 0.12 -8.72 -0.96
CA GLU A 97 0.13 -7.89 -2.17
C GLU A 97 1.07 -6.69 -2.03
N PRO A 98 1.80 -6.31 -3.09
CA PRO A 98 2.66 -5.14 -3.04
C PRO A 98 1.86 -3.86 -2.86
N THR A 99 2.38 -2.95 -2.04
CA THR A 99 1.88 -1.57 -1.99
C THR A 99 2.74 -0.65 -2.87
N ARG A 100 2.47 0.66 -2.83
CA ARG A 100 3.32 1.69 -3.43
C ARG A 100 4.38 2.23 -2.47
N LYS A 101 4.48 1.70 -1.25
CA LYS A 101 5.40 2.17 -0.22
C LYS A 101 6.66 1.30 -0.19
N ALA A 102 7.81 1.91 -0.44
CA ALA A 102 9.11 1.28 -0.19
C ALA A 102 9.41 1.25 1.32
N SER A 103 10.14 0.22 1.76
CA SER A 103 10.78 0.22 3.07
C SER A 103 12.19 0.76 2.91
N VAL A 104 12.58 1.73 3.73
CA VAL A 104 13.93 2.35 3.72
C VAL A 104 14.64 2.27 5.07
N ASN A 105 13.99 1.61 6.04
CA ASN A 105 14.46 1.49 7.41
C ASN A 105 14.78 0.02 7.72
N ASP A 106 15.63 -0.20 8.72
CA ASP A 106 15.91 -1.54 9.26
C ASP A 106 14.72 -2.12 10.04
N THR A 107 13.87 -1.25 10.59
CA THR A 107 12.68 -1.58 11.39
C THR A 107 11.50 -0.73 10.94
N PRO A 108 10.25 -1.23 11.09
CA PRO A 108 9.07 -0.48 10.71
C PRO A 108 8.92 0.77 11.58
N SER A 109 8.15 1.75 11.08
CA SER A 109 7.80 2.95 11.87
C SER A 109 6.63 2.71 12.84
N ALA A 110 6.01 1.53 12.78
CA ALA A 110 4.94 1.13 13.66
C ALA A 110 5.45 0.94 15.09
N GLU A 111 4.68 1.41 16.09
CA GLU A 111 5.03 1.30 17.51
C GLU A 111 5.11 -0.16 17.97
N PHE A 112 4.17 -0.99 17.51
CA PHE A 112 4.15 -2.41 17.76
C PHE A 112 4.26 -3.20 16.47
N TYR A 113 5.13 -4.20 16.47
CA TYR A 113 5.35 -5.12 15.35
C TYR A 113 5.87 -6.46 15.85
N TYR A 114 5.65 -7.51 15.08
CA TYR A 114 6.37 -8.77 15.22
C TYR A 114 7.49 -8.83 14.19
N LYS A 115 8.72 -9.08 14.63
CA LYS A 115 9.83 -9.46 13.75
C LYS A 115 9.83 -10.97 13.58
N VAL A 116 9.63 -11.43 12.35
CA VAL A 116 9.68 -12.85 11.96
C VAL A 116 10.99 -13.09 11.22
N ALA A 117 11.93 -13.77 11.89
CA ALA A 117 13.18 -14.21 11.31
C ALA A 117 13.05 -15.66 10.84
N VAL A 118 13.31 -15.92 9.57
CA VAL A 118 13.23 -17.25 8.96
C VAL A 118 14.61 -17.62 8.44
N ALA A 119 15.15 -18.77 8.87
CA ALA A 119 16.42 -19.28 8.38
C ALA A 119 16.19 -20.54 7.53
N THR A 120 16.80 -20.56 6.35
CA THR A 120 16.97 -21.74 5.51
C THR A 120 18.46 -22.12 5.47
N GLU A 121 18.82 -23.20 4.79
CA GLU A 121 20.22 -23.60 4.63
C GLU A 121 21.08 -22.50 3.98
N ASN A 122 20.50 -21.75 3.04
CA ASN A 122 21.24 -20.85 2.16
C ASN A 122 21.00 -19.37 2.46
N LYS A 123 19.93 -19.03 3.18
CA LYS A 123 19.50 -17.64 3.35
C LYS A 123 18.73 -17.40 4.64
N ALA A 124 18.83 -16.17 5.14
CA ALA A 124 17.96 -15.66 6.19
C ALA A 124 17.01 -14.59 5.63
N TYR A 125 15.78 -14.62 6.10
CA TYR A 125 14.73 -13.65 5.78
C TYR A 125 14.29 -12.95 7.05
N ASN A 126 14.10 -11.63 6.96
CA ASN A 126 13.55 -10.82 8.04
C ASN A 126 12.30 -10.12 7.54
N TYR A 127 11.20 -10.39 8.23
CA TYR A 127 9.91 -9.77 7.97
C TYR A 127 9.43 -9.04 9.21
N PHE A 128 8.74 -7.92 9.01
CA PHE A 128 8.07 -7.17 10.06
C PHE A 128 6.57 -7.17 9.81
N VAL A 129 5.81 -7.72 10.74
CA VAL A 129 4.35 -7.79 10.67
C VAL A 129 3.76 -6.81 11.66
N TYR A 130 2.88 -5.92 11.20
CA TYR A 130 2.20 -4.97 12.06
C TYR A 130 0.82 -4.63 11.54
N GLU A 131 0.01 -4.02 12.38
CA GLU A 131 -1.28 -3.47 12.01
C GLU A 131 -1.22 -1.94 12.06
N GLU A 132 -1.69 -1.30 10.99
CA GLU A 132 -1.85 0.14 10.94
C GLU A 132 -3.26 0.43 10.42
N LYS A 133 -4.07 1.15 11.21
CA LYS A 133 -5.43 1.59 10.85
C LYS A 133 -6.37 0.43 10.44
N GLY A 134 -6.35 -0.69 11.18
CA GLY A 134 -7.21 -1.84 10.89
C GLY A 134 -6.72 -2.71 9.73
N GLN A 135 -5.52 -2.44 9.21
CA GLN A 135 -4.93 -3.17 8.10
C GLN A 135 -3.61 -3.79 8.51
N VAL A 136 -3.46 -5.09 8.24
CA VAL A 136 -2.21 -5.82 8.49
C VAL A 136 -1.26 -5.66 7.31
N TYR A 137 0.00 -5.37 7.63
CA TYR A 137 1.10 -5.17 6.71
C TYR A 137 2.25 -6.14 7.01
N LEU A 138 2.96 -6.50 5.95
CA LEU A 138 4.25 -7.19 5.98
C LEU A 138 5.30 -6.26 5.38
N GLU A 139 6.29 -5.86 6.14
CA GLU A 139 7.39 -5.03 5.70
C GLU A 139 8.68 -5.85 5.60
N ILE A 140 9.39 -5.67 4.48
CA ILE A 140 10.70 -6.26 4.23
C ILE A 140 11.70 -5.11 4.12
N PRO A 141 12.73 -5.05 4.99
CA PRO A 141 13.72 -3.98 5.00
C PRO A 141 14.34 -3.75 3.63
N TYR A 142 14.45 -2.48 3.24
CA TYR A 142 15.05 -2.05 1.97
C TYR A 142 14.38 -2.59 0.70
N LEU A 143 13.24 -3.27 0.82
CA LEU A 143 12.49 -3.80 -0.31
C LEU A 143 11.14 -3.12 -0.42
N GLY A 144 10.29 -3.24 0.60
CA GLY A 144 8.91 -2.82 0.44
C GLY A 144 7.97 -3.15 1.57
N ILE A 145 6.83 -2.48 1.54
CA ILE A 145 5.69 -2.75 2.41
C ILE A 145 4.61 -3.42 1.58
N TYR A 146 4.12 -4.54 2.07
CA TYR A 146 3.12 -5.39 1.46
C TYR A 146 1.88 -5.44 2.35
N LYS A 147 0.72 -5.61 1.73
CA LYS A 147 -0.58 -5.65 2.39
C LYS A 147 -1.06 -7.09 2.44
N GLY A 148 -1.46 -7.55 3.61
CA GLY A 148 -2.09 -8.86 3.72
C GLY A 148 -3.50 -8.87 3.12
N GLN A 149 -3.81 -9.92 2.35
CA GLN A 149 -5.13 -10.20 1.80
C GLN A 149 -5.76 -11.35 2.59
N TYR A 150 -6.67 -11.03 3.50
CA TYR A 150 -7.34 -12.01 4.32
C TYR A 150 -8.83 -11.98 4.02
N ASN A 151 -9.34 -13.08 3.49
CA ASN A 151 -10.77 -13.25 3.25
C ASN A 151 -11.46 -13.68 4.54
N THR A 152 -12.79 -13.49 4.62
CA THR A 152 -13.61 -14.00 5.73
C THR A 152 -13.35 -15.50 5.92
N GLY A 153 -12.80 -15.87 7.08
CA GLY A 153 -12.43 -17.26 7.43
C GLY A 153 -10.96 -17.63 7.23
N SER A 154 -10.11 -16.72 6.72
CA SER A 154 -8.66 -16.89 6.67
C SER A 154 -8.01 -16.15 7.84
N SER A 155 -7.12 -16.80 8.58
CA SER A 155 -6.45 -16.16 9.71
C SER A 155 -5.41 -15.15 9.24
N SER A 156 -5.41 -13.96 9.83
CA SER A 156 -4.42 -12.95 9.50
C SER A 156 -3.05 -13.26 10.07
N LEU A 157 -1.98 -12.64 9.55
CA LEU A 157 -0.65 -12.76 10.18
C LEU A 157 -0.67 -12.30 11.65
N MET A 158 -1.49 -11.30 11.99
CA MET A 158 -1.66 -10.81 13.37
C MET A 158 -2.50 -11.75 14.25
N GLU A 159 -3.15 -12.77 13.68
CA GLU A 159 -3.84 -13.84 14.43
C GLU A 159 -2.95 -15.08 14.56
N ILE A 160 -2.29 -15.48 13.46
CA ILE A 160 -1.43 -16.67 13.41
C ILE A 160 -0.23 -16.50 14.36
N ILE A 161 0.37 -15.31 14.42
CA ILE A 161 1.60 -15.09 15.19
C ILE A 161 1.35 -15.26 16.70
N PRO A 162 0.37 -14.59 17.34
CA PRO A 162 0.05 -14.82 18.74
C PRO A 162 -0.26 -16.29 19.06
N ASP A 163 -1.00 -16.98 18.21
CA ASP A 163 -1.34 -18.41 18.40
C ASP A 163 -0.09 -19.30 18.40
N LEU A 164 0.86 -19.02 17.50
CA LEU A 164 2.15 -19.73 17.46
C LEU A 164 2.98 -19.44 18.71
N ILE A 165 3.06 -18.19 19.16
CA ILE A 165 3.80 -17.83 20.38
C ILE A 165 3.17 -18.51 21.61
N ALA A 166 1.84 -18.47 21.74
CA ALA A 166 1.13 -19.06 22.87
C ALA A 166 1.30 -20.59 22.95
N LYS A 167 1.45 -21.26 21.80
CA LYS A 167 1.68 -22.70 21.74
C LYS A 167 3.10 -23.11 22.16
N TYR A 168 4.08 -22.22 22.00
CA TYR A 168 5.48 -22.48 22.32
C TYR A 168 6.06 -21.33 23.14
N PRO A 169 5.58 -21.09 24.39
CA PRO A 169 6.09 -19.98 25.18
C PRO A 169 7.60 -20.10 25.38
N ALA A 170 8.31 -18.98 25.35
CA ALA A 170 9.74 -18.95 25.66
C ALA A 170 9.97 -19.58 27.04
N GLY A 171 10.83 -20.61 27.07
CA GLY A 171 11.23 -21.31 28.29
C GLY A 171 12.32 -20.59 29.07
#